data_AF-J9UKD7-F1
#
_entry.id   AF-J9UKD7-F1
#
_cell.length_a   1.000
_cell.length_b   1.000
_cell.length_c   1.000
_cell.angle_alpha   90.00
_cell.angle_beta   90.00
_cell.angle_gamma   90.00
#
_symmetry.space_group_name_H-M   'P 1'
#
loop_
_entity.id
_entity.type
_entity.pdbx_description
1 polymer ?
#
loop_
_entity_poly.entity_id
_entity_poly.type
_entity_poly.pdbx_seq_one_letter_code
_entity_poly.pdbx_strand_id
1 'polypeptide(L)' 'MKVRFLGSRGSIPTPGTSFSEYGGNTSCIQVIDDEGNYIILDAGSGLKNLGYYALKSEKKKVLFY' A
#
# COMPACT_ATOMS: atom_id res chain seq x y z
N MET A 1 10.76 -10.31 6.61
CA MET A 1 10.26 -9.24 5.72
C MET A 1 8.88 -9.59 5.18
N LYS A 2 7.94 -8.64 5.11
CA LYS A 2 6.61 -8.81 4.49
C LYS A 2 6.36 -7.72 3.45
N VAL A 3 5.68 -8.06 2.35
CA VAL A 3 5.30 -7.11 1.31
C VAL A 3 3.78 -7.08 1.18
N ARG A 4 3.23 -5.87 1.06
CA ARG A 4 1.80 -5.63 0.85
C ARG A 4 1.61 -4.69 -0.33
N PHE A 5 0.84 -5.13 -1.31
CA PHE A 5 0.37 -4.29 -2.39
C PHE A 5 -0.83 -3.49 -1.90
N LEU A 6 -0.67 -2.17 -1.83
CA LEU A 6 -1.76 -1.24 -1.51
C LEU A 6 -2.53 -0.81 -2.77
N GLY A 7 -1.85 -0.89 -3.92
CA GLY A 7 -2.43 -0.85 -5.25
C GLY A 7 -1.49 -1.50 -6.27
N SER A 8 -2.06 -1.99 -7.36
CA SER A 8 -1.36 -2.83 -8.37
C SER A 8 -1.70 -2.43 -9.81
N ARG A 9 -2.57 -1.43 -10.02
CA ARG A 9 -2.86 -0.89 -11.35
C ARG A 9 -1.71 0.00 -11.83
N GLY A 10 -1.60 0.16 -13.14
CA GLY A 10 -0.67 1.11 -13.75
C GLY A 10 -1.07 2.56 -13.44
N SER A 11 -0.73 3.49 -14.33
CA SER A 11 -0.96 4.93 -14.09
C SER A 11 -2.43 5.34 -13.94
N ILE A 12 -3.38 4.50 -14.38
CA ILE A 12 -4.81 4.79 -14.35
C ILE A 12 -5.51 3.87 -13.34
N PRO A 13 -6.21 4.42 -12.32
CA PRO A 13 -7.02 3.60 -11.43
C PRO A 13 -8.21 3.02 -12.18
N THR A 14 -8.62 1.80 -11.82
CA THR A 14 -9.78 1.11 -12.40
C THR A 14 -10.82 0.85 -11.32
N PRO A 15 -11.51 1.88 -10.80
CA PRO A 15 -12.54 1.71 -9.78
C PRO A 15 -13.76 0.97 -10.36
N GLY A 16 -14.35 0.06 -9.58
CA GLY A 16 -15.56 -0.65 -9.97
C GLY A 16 -15.65 -2.05 -9.40
N THR A 17 -16.86 -2.56 -9.23
CA THR A 17 -17.13 -3.90 -8.68
C THR A 17 -16.54 -5.00 -9.56
N SER A 18 -16.51 -4.80 -10.87
CA SER A 18 -15.87 -5.72 -11.85
C SER A 18 -14.37 -5.92 -11.62
N PHE A 19 -13.70 -5.04 -10.86
CA PHE A 19 -12.27 -5.12 -10.56
C PHE A 19 -11.98 -5.39 -9.07
N SER A 20 -13.00 -5.77 -8.30
CA SER A 20 -12.91 -5.89 -6.84
C SER A 20 -12.01 -7.04 -6.35
N GLU A 21 -11.84 -8.11 -7.15
CA GLU A 21 -11.00 -9.26 -6.79
C GLU A 21 -9.56 -8.85 -6.47
N TYR A 22 -8.98 -7.97 -7.30
CA TYR A 22 -7.60 -7.49 -7.15
C TYR A 22 -7.51 -6.01 -6.72
N GLY A 23 -8.62 -5.28 -6.77
CA GLY A 23 -8.69 -3.86 -6.47
C GLY A 23 -8.44 -2.96 -7.70
N GLY A 24 -8.74 -1.67 -7.53
CA GLY A 24 -8.67 -0.65 -8.59
C GLY A 24 -7.62 0.43 -8.39
N ASN A 25 -6.78 0.32 -7.36
CA ASN A 25 -5.81 1.36 -7.01
C ASN A 25 -4.52 1.26 -7.82
N THR A 26 -3.93 2.41 -8.14
CA THR A 26 -2.62 2.48 -8.82
C THR A 26 -1.49 2.09 -7.86
N SER A 27 -0.35 1.73 -8.45
CA SER A 27 0.87 1.27 -7.78
C SER A 27 1.15 1.98 -6.46
N CYS A 28 1.22 1.19 -5.39
CA CYS A 28 1.73 1.59 -4.09
C CYS A 28 2.02 0.33 -3.29
N ILE A 29 3.23 0.21 -2.76
CA ILE A 29 3.69 -0.98 -2.06
C ILE A 29 4.16 -0.59 -0.66
N GLN A 30 3.72 -1.34 0.33
CA GLN A 30 4.26 -1.30 1.69
C GLN A 30 5.17 -2.51 1.89
N VAL A 31 6.43 -2.25 2.19
CA VAL A 31 7.36 -3.24 2.72
C VAL A 31 7.45 -3.06 4.23
N ILE A 32 7.39 -4.17 4.95
CA ILE A 32 7.55 -4.24 6.39
C ILE A 32 8.82 -5.03 6.65
N ASP A 33 9.85 -4.35 7.18
CA ASP A 33 11.10 -5.00 7.56
C ASP A 33 10.93 -5.83 8.84
N ASP A 34 12.00 -6.49 9.27
CA ASP A 34 11.98 -7.39 10.43
C ASP A 34 11.86 -6.65 11.78
N GLU A 35 12.25 -5.37 11.82
CA GLU A 35 12.03 -4.47 12.96
C GLU A 35 10.62 -3.88 12.97
N GLY A 36 9.88 -4.12 11.88
CA GLY A 36 8.52 -3.66 11.69
C GLY A 36 8.41 -2.27 11.09
N ASN A 37 9.49 -1.60 10.69
CA ASN A 37 9.43 -0.32 10.00
C ASN A 37 8.71 -0.46 8.65
N TYR A 38 8.14 0.65 8.19
CA TYR A 38 7.45 0.71 6.92
C TYR A 38 8.28 1.45 5.89
N ILE A 39 8.47 0.79 4.75
CA ILE A 39 9.03 1.39 3.54
C ILE A 39 7.89 1.44 2.52
N ILE A 40 7.54 2.63 2.09
CA ILE A 40 6.49 2.87 1.09
C ILE A 40 7.17 3.16 -0.23
N LEU A 41 6.90 2.31 -1.21
CA LEU A 41 7.38 2.47 -2.58
C LEU A 41 6.22 2.96 -3.44
N ASP A 42 6.41 4.11 -4.08
CA ASP A 42 5.38 4.80 -4.86
C ASP A 42 4.22 5.34 -4.00
N ALA A 43 3.60 6.41 -4.49
CA ALA A 43 2.53 7.15 -3.83
C ALA A 43 1.28 7.23 -4.72
N GLY A 44 1.03 6.20 -5.54
CA GLY A 44 -0.21 6.06 -6.29
C GLY A 44 -1.45 5.99 -5.40
N SER A 45 -2.64 5.88 -6.00
CA SER A 45 -3.92 5.93 -5.26
C SER A 45 -4.07 4.83 -4.21
N GLY A 46 -3.27 3.75 -4.30
CA GLY A 46 -3.16 2.74 -3.26
C GLY A 46 -2.69 3.28 -1.91
N LEU A 47 -1.93 4.38 -1.88
CA LEU A 47 -1.41 4.98 -0.64
C LEU A 47 -2.52 5.31 0.36
N LYS A 48 -3.73 5.66 -0.11
CA LYS A 48 -4.90 5.86 0.74
C LYS A 48 -5.17 4.68 1.68
N ASN A 49 -4.86 3.46 1.25
CA ASN A 49 -5.07 2.26 2.04
C ASN A 49 -4.03 2.08 3.16
N LEU A 50 -2.90 2.80 3.12
CA LEU A 50 -1.82 2.68 4.10
C LEU A 50 -2.33 2.92 5.52
N GLY A 51 -3.15 3.96 5.73
CA GLY A 51 -3.70 4.30 7.05
C GLY A 51 -4.43 3.12 7.69
N TYR A 52 -5.29 2.43 6.93
CA TYR A 52 -6.04 1.26 7.42
C TYR A 52 -5.14 0.11 7.88
N TYR A 53 -3.96 -0.04 7.27
CA TYR A 53 -3.04 -1.13 7.61
C TYR A 53 -1.96 -0.72 8.62
N ALA A 54 -1.60 0.56 8.67
CA ALA A 54 -0.63 1.12 9.61
C ALA A 54 -1.22 1.34 11.01
N LEU A 55 -2.51 1.64 11.11
CA LEU A 55 -3.22 1.88 12.38
C LEU A 55 -3.29 0.65 13.32
N LYS A 56 -2.85 -0.53 12.87
CA LYS A 56 -2.86 -1.77 13.67
C LYS A 56 -1.57 -2.00 14.49
N SER A 57 -0.61 -1.10 14.48
CA SER A 57 0.67 -1.31 15.16
C SER A 57 1.18 -0.08 15.88
N GLU A 58 1.73 -0.29 17.07
CA GLU A 58 2.44 0.72 17.86
C GLU A 58 3.63 1.27 17.04
N LYS A 59 3.78 2.60 17.08
CA LYS A 59 4.68 3.47 16.29
C LYS A 59 5.80 2.76 15.50
N LYS A 60 5.76 2.94 14.17
CA LYS A 60 6.79 2.48 13.23
C LYS A 60 7.30 3.64 12.39
N LYS A 61 8.62 3.69 12.16
CA LYS A 61 9.24 4.65 11.25
C LYS A 61 8.70 4.38 9.84
N VAL A 62 8.24 5.43 9.16
CA VAL A 62 7.76 5.36 7.78
C VAL A 62 8.76 6.08 6.89
N LEU A 63 9.30 5.37 5.92
CA LEU A 63 10.12 5.95 4.86
C LEU A 63 9.35 5.89 3.55
N PHE A 64 9.40 6.97 2.77
CA PHE A 64 8.80 7.06 1.44
C PHE A 64 9.92 7.09 0.40
N TYR A 65 9.77 6.27 -0.64
CA TYR A 65 10.67 6.14 -1.78
C TYR A 65 9.89 6.17 -3.09
#